data_AF-A0A7W8KDE7-F1
#
_entry.id   AF-A0A7W8KDE7-F1
#
_cell.length_a   1.000
_cell.length_b   1.000
_cell.length_c   1.000
_cell.angle_alpha   90.00
_cell.angle_beta   90.00
_cell.angle_gamma   90.00
#
_symmetry.space_group_name_H-M   'P 1'
#
loop_
_entity.id
_entity.type
_entity.pdbx_description
1 polymer ?
#
loop_
_entity_poly.entity_id
_entity_poly.type
_entity_poly.pdbx_seq_one_letter_code
_entity_poly.pdbx_strand_id
1 'polypeptide(L)' 'MSPDAVTSYRDAYATLARIASELESGEADLDRVLPLLEEARVAYAACRERLDAVRAVLAGEWANDGGEDDDEDEDDG' A
#
# COMPACT_ATOMS: atom_id res chain seq x y z
N MET A 1 -20.50 3.55 17.96
CA MET A 1 -19.18 3.70 17.34
C MET A 1 -18.81 2.34 16.79
N SER A 2 -18.83 2.16 15.47
CA SER A 2 -18.56 0.88 14.84
C SER A 2 -17.05 0.58 14.88
N PRO A 3 -16.63 -0.68 15.12
CA PRO A 3 -15.25 -1.04 15.45
C PRO A 3 -14.24 -1.11 14.29
N ASP A 4 -14.60 -0.80 13.04
CA ASP A 4 -13.72 -1.05 11.88
C ASP A 4 -13.77 0.07 10.82
N ALA A 5 -13.42 1.30 11.20
CA ALA A 5 -13.08 2.30 10.20
C ALA A 5 -11.64 2.04 9.70
N VAL A 6 -11.44 0.96 8.95
CA VAL A 6 -10.17 0.70 8.24
C VAL A 6 -9.93 1.89 7.30
N THR A 7 -9.09 2.85 7.70
CA THR A 7 -8.82 4.12 6.98
C THR A 7 -8.48 3.84 5.53
N SER A 8 -9.26 4.25 4.53
CA SER A 8 -9.07 3.86 3.13
C SER A 8 -7.68 4.26 2.58
N TYR A 9 -7.22 3.64 1.47
CA TYR A 9 -5.98 4.07 0.79
C TYR A 9 -6.01 5.57 0.49
N ARG A 10 -7.16 6.04 0.01
CA ARG A 10 -7.37 7.45 -0.36
C ARG A 10 -7.20 8.36 0.85
N ASP A 11 -7.79 8.00 1.98
CA ASP A 11 -7.73 8.84 3.19
C ASP A 11 -6.31 8.85 3.77
N ALA A 12 -5.66 7.69 3.83
CA ALA A 12 -4.27 7.59 4.27
C ALA A 12 -3.31 8.39 3.37
N TYR A 13 -3.51 8.33 2.04
CA TYR A 13 -2.73 9.11 1.09
C TYR A 13 -2.98 10.62 1.22
N ALA A 14 -4.23 11.03 1.43
CA ALA A 14 -4.56 12.44 1.66
C ALA A 14 -3.88 12.99 2.91
N THR A 15 -3.81 12.20 3.98
CA THR A 15 -3.06 12.55 5.20
C THR A 15 -1.57 12.73 4.91
N LEU A 16 -0.95 11.79 4.17
CA LEU A 16 0.46 11.91 3.77
C LEU A 16 0.73 13.17 2.95
N ALA A 17 -0.13 13.47 1.97
CA ALA A 17 0.02 14.63 1.11
C ALA A 17 -0.08 15.95 1.91
N ARG A 18 -1.01 16.02 2.87
CA ARG A 18 -1.13 17.17 3.79
C ARG A 18 0.15 17.36 4.61
N ILE A 19 0.64 16.29 5.23
CA ILE A 19 1.85 16.34 6.08
C ILE A 19 3.07 16.74 5.25
N ALA A 20 3.24 16.18 4.04
CA ALA A 20 4.32 16.55 3.15
C ALA A 20 4.28 18.06 2.82
N SER A 21 3.11 18.59 2.46
CA SER A 21 2.95 20.02 2.20
C SER A 21 3.27 20.89 3.42
N GLU A 22 2.96 20.42 4.62
CA GLU A 22 3.22 21.14 5.88
C GLU A 22 4.72 21.12 6.26
N LEU A 23 5.42 20.03 5.97
CA LEU A 23 6.87 19.94 6.17
C LEU A 23 7.65 20.74 5.12
N GLU A 24 7.17 20.75 3.87
CA GLU A 24 7.78 21.49 2.76
C GLU A 24 7.66 23.01 2.90
N SER A 25 6.63 23.51 3.58
CA SER A 25 6.49 24.95 3.85
C SER A 25 7.61 25.49 4.76
N GLY A 26 8.27 24.62 5.53
CA GLY A 26 9.32 24.99 6.47
C GLY A 26 8.80 25.75 7.71
N GLU A 27 7.48 25.83 7.90
CA GLU A 27 6.85 26.53 9.03
C GLU A 27 6.67 25.63 10.27
N ALA A 28 6.96 24.33 10.15
CA ALA A 28 6.91 23.40 11.27
C ALA A 28 8.23 23.43 12.06
N ASP A 29 8.17 23.84 13.32
CA ASP A 29 9.27 23.71 14.28
C ASP A 29 9.46 22.24 14.72
N LEU A 30 10.58 21.95 15.38
CA LEU A 30 10.95 20.57 15.76
C LEU A 30 9.85 19.86 16.58
N ASP A 31 9.21 20.60 17.48
CA ASP A 31 8.16 20.09 18.36
C ASP A 31 6.89 19.73 17.58
N ARG A 32 6.63 20.41 16.46
CA ARG A 32 5.53 20.09 15.54
C ARG A 32 5.89 19.00 14.52
N VAL A 33 7.17 18.88 14.13
CA VAL A 33 7.64 17.88 13.17
C VAL A 33 7.51 16.45 13.72
N LEU A 34 7.82 16.23 15.00
CA LEU A 34 7.77 14.88 15.59
C LEU A 34 6.35 14.26 15.54
N PRO A 35 5.28 14.95 15.99
CA PRO A 35 3.91 14.47 15.83
C PRO A 35 3.51 14.20 14.37
N LEU A 36 3.90 15.10 13.45
CA LEU A 36 3.62 14.92 12.02
C LEU A 36 4.30 13.66 11.46
N LEU A 37 5.50 13.34 11.93
CA LEU A 37 6.23 12.14 11.51
C LEU A 37 5.56 10.86 12.01
N GLU A 38 5.05 10.86 13.24
CA GLU A 38 4.30 9.72 13.80
C GLU A 38 2.99 9.50 13.02
N GLU A 39 2.25 10.57 12.74
CA GLU A 39 1.04 10.52 11.92
C GLU A 39 1.34 9.99 10.51
N ALA A 40 2.42 10.50 9.88
CA ALA A 40 2.85 10.05 8.57
C ALA A 40 3.23 8.56 8.55
N ARG A 41 3.87 8.05 9.61
CA ARG A 41 4.21 6.62 9.73
C ARG A 41 2.98 5.73 9.73
N VAL A 42 1.94 6.11 10.47
CA VAL A 42 0.67 5.36 10.52
C VAL A 42 -0.02 5.40 9.15
N ALA A 43 -0.12 6.58 8.53
CA ALA A 43 -0.73 6.73 7.22
C ALA A 43 0.03 5.92 6.15
N TYR A 44 1.37 5.95 6.18
CA TYR A 44 2.21 5.17 5.28
C TYR A 44 2.01 3.66 5.43
N ALA A 45 1.92 3.16 6.67
CA ALA A 45 1.66 1.74 6.90
C ALA A 45 0.33 1.30 6.27
N ALA A 46 -0.74 2.10 6.44
CA ALA A 46 -2.05 1.82 5.85
C ALA A 46 -2.06 1.90 4.30
N CYS A 47 -1.27 2.79 3.71
CA CYS A 47 -1.06 2.84 2.27
C CYS A 47 -0.30 1.60 1.78
N ARG A 48 0.77 1.23 2.47
CA ARG A 48 1.63 0.09 2.12
C ARG A 48 0.87 -1.22 2.17
N GLU A 49 0.11 -1.47 3.23
CA GLU A 49 -0.70 -2.69 3.38
C GLU A 49 -1.64 -2.90 2.18
N ARG A 50 -2.29 -1.84 1.72
CA ARG A 50 -3.18 -1.93 0.55
C ARG A 50 -2.45 -2.14 -0.76
N LEU A 51 -1.31 -1.48 -0.95
CA LEU A 51 -0.49 -1.70 -2.13
C LEU A 51 0.03 -3.13 -2.16
N ASP A 52 0.43 -3.68 -1.02
CA ASP A 52 0.91 -5.04 -0.90
C ASP A 52 -0.22 -6.06 -1.17
N ALA A 53 -1.45 -5.79 -0.72
CA ALA A 53 -2.62 -6.60 -1.07
C ALA A 53 -2.90 -6.58 -2.59
N VAL A 54 -2.85 -5.42 -3.24
CA VAL A 54 -3.03 -5.30 -4.70
C VAL A 54 -1.91 -6.03 -5.45
N ARG A 55 -0.66 -5.88 -5.01
CA ARG A 55 0.49 -6.60 -5.59
C ARG A 55 0.32 -8.11 -5.49
N ALA A 56 -0.18 -8.61 -4.37
CA ALA A 56 -0.43 -10.03 -4.18
C ALA A 56 -1.52 -10.56 -5.13
N VAL A 57 -2.61 -9.79 -5.33
CA VAL A 57 -3.66 -10.13 -6.31
C VAL A 57 -3.11 -10.16 -7.72
N LEU A 58 -2.40 -9.12 -8.15
CA LEU A 58 -1.83 -9.06 -9.50
C LEU A 58 -0.81 -10.18 -9.75
N ALA A 59 0.01 -10.51 -8.75
CA ALA A 59 0.94 -11.63 -8.84
C ALA A 59 0.22 -12.98 -8.95
N GLY A 60 -0.92 -13.15 -8.27
CA GLY A 60 -1.74 -14.37 -8.33
C GLY A 60 -2.56 -14.50 -9.61
N GLU A 61 -3.21 -13.42 -10.06
CA GLU A 61 -4.03 -13.41 -11.28
C GLU A 61 -3.18 -13.60 -12.54
N TRP A 62 -1.97 -13.02 -12.60
CA TRP A 62 -1.09 -13.20 -13.77
C TRP A 62 -0.26 -14.49 -13.71
N ALA A 63 -0.05 -15.08 -12.54
CA ALA A 63 0.55 -16.41 -12.45
C ALA A 63 -0.41 -17.51 -12.92
N ASN A 64 -1.73 -17.29 -12.84
CA ASN A 64 -2.75 -18.24 -13.27
C ASN A 64 -3.14 -18.09 -14.77
N ASP A 65 -2.74 -17.00 -15.43
CA ASP A 65 -3.03 -16.75 -16.86
C ASP A 65 -1.89 -17.24 -17.78
N GLY A 66 -0.73 -17.62 -17.21
CA GLY A 66 0.51 -17.89 -17.97
C GLY A 66 1.12 -19.27 -17.81
N GLY A 67 0.38 -20.29 -17.36
CA GLY A 67 0.97 -21.61 -17.14
C GLY A 67 -0.03 -22.75 -17.10
N GLU A 68 -0.47 -23.19 -18.28
CA GLU A 68 -0.81 -24.59 -18.62
C GLU A 68 -1.17 -24.65 -20.12
N ASP A 69 -0.17 -24.41 -20.97
CA ASP A 69 -0.15 -24.85 -22.38
C ASP A 69 1.26 -25.43 -22.64
N ASP A 70 1.29 -26.68 -23.14
CA ASP A 70 2.42 -27.56 -23.52
C ASP A 70 3.36 -28.03 -22.39
N ASP A 71 3.68 -29.32 -22.22
CA ASP A 71 3.80 -30.39 -23.20
C ASP A 71 3.06 -31.69 -22.77
N GLU A 72 2.01 -32.03 -23.51
CA GLU A 72 1.71 -33.44 -23.82
C GLU A 72 2.75 -33.88 -24.85
N ASP A 73 3.68 -34.79 -24.50
CA ASP A 73 4.20 -35.87 -25.36
C ASP A 73 5.51 -36.45 -24.79
N GLU A 74 5.48 -37.77 -24.51
CA GLU A 74 6.53 -38.79 -24.63
C GLU A 74 6.22 -39.91 -23.61
N ASP A 75 6.04 -41.19 -23.90
CA ASP A 75 5.92 -42.04 -25.10
C ASP A 75 5.56 -43.42 -24.50
N ASP A 76 4.53 -44.08 -25.02
CA ASP A 76 4.04 -45.39 -24.57
C ASP A 76 5.09 -46.47 -24.88
N GLY A 77 5.34 -47.40 -23.94
CA GLY A 77 6.37 -48.44 -24.06
C GLY A 77 6.10 -49.56 -25.06
#